data_AF-A0A2M4C386-F1
#
_entry.id   AF-A0A2M4C386-F1
#
_cell.length_a   1.000
_cell.length_b   1.000
_cell.length_c   1.000
_cell.angle_alpha   90.00
_cell.angle_beta   90.00
_cell.angle_gamma   90.00
#
_symmetry.space_group_name_H-M   'P 1'
#
loop_
_entity.id
_entity.type
_entity.pdbx_description
1 polymer ?
#
loop_
_entity_poly.entity_id
_entity_poly.type
_entity_poly.pdbx_seq_one_letter_code
_entity_poly.pdbx_strand_id
1 'polypeptide(L)'
;DRGTETKMKQLMVGAVFLMAAVQSATAISCYICNTTDSATPFQCSEWFERFDKPDLKPVDCSNVYGAKFCIKHIGRFEDGIGAKRYCSSRDLGNYCNYVRNPGDQIEYRSCIFTCDTDGCNGASRQSTLNSLAIVLLAVAGLWRTFQRQH
;
A
#
# COMPACT_ATOMS: atom_id res chain seq x y z
N ASP A 1 24.26 4.38 -42.99
CA ASP A 1 23.99 3.95 -41.60
C ASP A 1 22.53 3.88 -41.19
N ARG A 2 21.66 3.28 -42.01
CA ARG A 2 20.23 3.09 -41.66
C ARG A 2 19.98 1.80 -40.87
N GLY A 3 20.82 0.78 -41.05
CA GLY A 3 20.70 -0.52 -40.39
C GLY A 3 21.26 -0.58 -38.96
N THR A 4 22.18 0.32 -38.60
CA THR A 4 22.70 0.47 -37.23
C THR A 4 21.65 1.11 -36.31
N GLU A 5 20.87 2.06 -36.82
CA GLU A 5 19.78 2.72 -36.10
C GLU A 5 18.62 1.75 -35.79
N THR A 6 18.29 0.84 -36.72
CA THR A 6 17.23 -0.17 -36.51
C THR A 6 17.62 -1.22 -35.47
N LYS A 7 18.88 -1.68 -35.48
CA LYS A 7 19.42 -2.59 -34.45
C LYS A 7 19.45 -1.94 -33.07
N MET A 8 19.83 -0.66 -32.99
CA MET A 8 19.82 0.11 -31.73
C MET A 8 18.39 0.22 -31.16
N LYS A 9 17.40 0.51 -32.00
CA LYS A 9 15.98 0.57 -31.59
C LYS A 9 15.45 -0.77 -31.08
N GLN A 10 15.80 -1.88 -31.75
CA GLN A 10 15.40 -3.21 -31.30
C GLN A 10 16.06 -3.62 -29.96
N LEU A 11 17.34 -3.28 -29.76
CA LEU A 11 18.04 -3.51 -28.49
C LEU A 11 17.44 -2.68 -27.35
N MET A 12 17.10 -1.42 -27.60
CA MET A 12 16.44 -0.54 -26.63
C MET A 12 15.07 -1.09 -26.21
N VAL A 13 14.25 -1.53 -27.18
CA VAL A 13 12.93 -2.14 -26.89
C VAL A 13 13.10 -3.43 -26.10
N GLY A 14 14.04 -4.30 -26.49
CA GLY A 14 14.34 -5.53 -25.76
C GLY A 14 14.78 -5.27 -24.31
N ALA A 15 15.62 -4.27 -24.09
CA ALA A 15 16.06 -3.86 -22.75
C ALA A 15 14.90 -3.34 -21.87
N VAL A 16 13.98 -2.56 -22.45
CA VAL A 16 12.77 -2.09 -21.74
C VAL A 16 11.87 -3.26 -21.35
N PHE A 17 11.64 -4.23 -22.23
CA PHE A 17 10.88 -5.45 -21.91
C PHE A 17 11.54 -6.28 -20.81
N LEU A 18 12.88 -6.42 -20.85
CA LEU A 18 13.65 -7.10 -19.81
C LEU A 18 13.55 -6.41 -18.45
N MET A 19 13.64 -5.09 -18.39
CA MET A 19 13.48 -4.34 -17.14
C MET A 19 12.05 -4.42 -16.58
N ALA A 20 11.03 -4.45 -17.45
CA ALA A 20 9.63 -4.65 -17.03
C ALA A 20 9.35 -6.09 -16.53
N ALA A 21 10.16 -7.07 -16.94
CA ALA A 21 10.03 -8.46 -16.50
C ALA A 21 10.69 -8.73 -15.13
N VAL A 22 11.56 -7.84 -14.64
CA VAL A 22 12.15 -7.96 -13.31
C VAL A 22 11.13 -7.53 -12.26
N GLN A 23 10.39 -8.50 -11.72
CA GLN A 23 9.68 -8.29 -10.45
C GLN A 23 10.72 -8.27 -9.32
N SER A 24 10.99 -7.09 -8.77
CA SER A 24 11.78 -6.95 -7.56
C SER A 24 11.02 -7.58 -6.38
N ALA A 25 11.55 -8.68 -5.84
CA ALA A 25 11.10 -9.25 -4.56
C ALA A 25 11.75 -8.47 -3.40
N THR A 26 11.45 -7.18 -3.28
CA THR A 26 11.76 -6.42 -2.06
C THR A 26 10.70 -6.76 -1.03
N ALA A 27 11.12 -7.06 0.20
CA ALA A 27 10.18 -7.13 1.32
C ALA A 27 9.53 -5.75 1.48
N ILE A 28 8.20 -5.72 1.57
CA ILE A 28 7.44 -4.50 1.83
C ILE A 28 7.72 -4.01 3.26
N SER A 29 7.65 -2.70 3.50
CA SER A 29 7.69 -2.12 4.83
C SER A 29 6.31 -1.65 5.28
N CYS A 30 5.85 -2.03 6.47
CA CYS A 30 4.52 -1.70 6.97
C CYS A 30 4.59 -1.06 8.35
N TYR A 31 3.58 -0.26 8.72
CA TYR A 31 3.41 0.08 10.13
C TYR A 31 3.02 -1.18 10.91
N ILE A 32 3.69 -1.45 12.03
CA ILE A 32 3.38 -2.54 12.93
C ILE A 32 3.11 -1.96 14.31
N CYS A 33 1.90 -2.17 14.83
CA CYS A 33 1.52 -1.70 16.17
C CYS A 33 0.23 -2.38 16.66
N ASN A 34 -0.01 -2.28 17.96
CA ASN A 34 -1.27 -2.63 18.59
C ASN A 34 -1.75 -1.47 19.48
N THR A 35 -3.06 -1.22 19.58
CA THR A 35 -3.64 -0.19 20.44
C THR A 35 -3.27 -0.36 21.91
N THR A 36 -2.91 -1.59 22.31
CA THR A 36 -2.60 -1.98 23.69
C THR A 36 -1.10 -2.01 23.98
N ASP A 37 -0.27 -1.62 23.01
CA ASP A 37 1.18 -1.57 23.17
C ASP A 37 1.59 -0.54 24.22
N SER A 38 2.31 -0.99 25.25
CA SER A 38 2.80 -0.16 26.35
C SER A 38 4.09 0.61 26.00
N ALA A 39 4.81 0.22 24.95
CA ALA A 39 6.03 0.89 24.51
C ALA A 39 5.74 2.17 23.71
N THR A 40 4.67 2.16 22.90
CA THR A 40 4.18 3.35 22.18
C THR A 40 2.70 3.57 22.50
N PRO A 41 2.37 3.90 23.77
CA PRO A 41 0.98 3.94 24.23
C PRO A 41 0.19 4.98 23.43
N PHE A 42 -1.03 4.59 23.07
CA PHE A 42 -2.03 5.39 22.35
C PHE A 42 -1.71 5.75 20.89
N GLN A 43 -0.50 5.54 20.38
CA GLN A 43 -0.14 5.96 19.02
C GLN A 43 -0.75 5.06 17.90
N CYS A 44 -1.23 3.86 18.25
CA CYS A 44 -1.82 2.93 17.29
C CYS A 44 -3.35 3.05 17.17
N SER A 45 -3.83 4.24 16.84
CA SER A 45 -5.26 4.52 16.60
C SER A 45 -5.71 4.15 15.18
N GLU A 46 -7.02 4.23 14.93
CA GLU A 46 -7.57 4.18 13.57
C GLU A 46 -6.90 5.22 12.66
N TRP A 47 -6.71 6.44 13.16
CA TRP A 47 -6.14 7.55 12.39
C TRP A 47 -4.92 8.13 13.10
N PHE A 48 -3.77 8.15 12.41
CA PHE A 48 -2.57 8.81 12.92
C PHE A 48 -2.72 10.33 13.04
N GLU A 49 -3.68 10.94 12.35
CA GLU A 49 -3.99 12.38 12.37
C GLU A 49 -4.26 12.95 13.76
N ARG A 50 -4.58 12.10 14.74
CA ARG A 50 -4.70 12.53 16.13
C ARG A 50 -3.35 12.93 16.76
N PHE A 51 -2.23 12.67 16.09
CA PHE A 51 -0.88 12.96 16.56
C PHE A 51 -0.21 13.93 15.60
N ASP A 52 0.28 15.06 16.13
CA ASP A 52 1.04 16.05 15.34
C ASP A 52 2.29 15.41 14.71
N LYS A 53 2.88 14.41 15.39
CA LYS A 53 3.99 13.57 14.92
C LYS A 53 3.88 12.17 15.54
N PRO A 54 3.34 11.16 14.83
CA PRO A 54 3.44 9.77 15.29
C PRO A 54 4.91 9.32 15.26
N ASP A 55 5.40 8.71 16.34
CA ASP A 55 6.76 8.13 16.40
C ASP A 55 6.84 6.81 15.63
N LEU A 56 5.68 6.25 15.28
CA LEU A 56 5.56 5.03 14.50
C LEU A 56 6.13 5.25 13.09
N LYS A 57 7.01 4.33 12.67
CA LYS A 57 7.57 4.29 11.31
C LYS A 57 7.26 2.94 10.69
N PRO A 58 7.13 2.85 9.35
CA PRO A 58 7.10 1.57 8.68
C PRO A 58 8.38 0.80 8.97
N VAL A 59 8.24 -0.48 9.27
CA VAL A 59 9.36 -1.40 9.50
C VAL A 59 9.32 -2.49 8.45
N ASP A 60 10.50 -3.03 8.15
CA ASP A 60 10.68 -4.08 7.17
C ASP A 60 9.92 -5.37 7.57
N CYS A 61 9.18 -5.96 6.63
CA CYS A 61 8.36 -7.15 6.85
C CYS A 61 9.09 -8.48 6.56
N SER A 62 10.42 -8.49 6.41
CA SER A 62 11.18 -9.74 6.12
C SER A 62 11.04 -10.80 7.22
N ASN A 63 10.64 -10.40 8.42
CA ASN A 63 10.32 -11.31 9.52
C ASN A 63 9.04 -12.14 9.28
N VAL A 64 8.21 -11.79 8.29
CA VAL A 64 7.03 -12.53 7.88
C VAL A 64 7.27 -13.17 6.51
N TYR A 65 7.30 -14.51 6.47
CA TYR A 65 7.58 -15.26 5.25
C TYR A 65 6.60 -14.91 4.13
N GLY A 66 7.14 -14.43 3.00
CA GLY A 66 6.36 -14.07 1.82
C GLY A 66 5.45 -12.86 2.04
N ALA A 67 5.77 -11.97 2.98
CA ALA A 67 5.01 -10.75 3.21
C ALA A 67 4.97 -9.88 1.94
N LYS A 68 3.74 -9.55 1.52
CA LYS A 68 3.45 -8.72 0.35
C LYS A 68 2.38 -7.67 0.63
N PHE A 69 1.76 -7.73 1.81
CA PHE A 69 0.62 -6.90 2.17
C PHE A 69 0.80 -6.28 3.55
N CYS A 70 0.39 -5.03 3.67
CA CYS A 70 0.19 -4.36 4.94
C CYS A 70 -1.28 -4.44 5.34
N ILE A 71 -1.55 -4.86 6.57
CA ILE A 71 -2.90 -4.94 7.12
C ILE A 71 -3.10 -3.83 8.14
N LYS A 72 -4.27 -3.20 8.09
CA LYS A 72 -4.84 -2.39 9.17
C LYS A 72 -6.16 -3.03 9.60
N HIS A 73 -6.20 -3.52 10.83
CA HIS A 73 -7.39 -4.10 11.44
C HIS A 73 -7.92 -3.15 12.51
N ILE A 74 -9.15 -2.69 12.34
CA ILE A 74 -9.87 -1.88 13.32
C ILE A 74 -10.86 -2.79 14.03
N GLY A 75 -10.95 -2.69 15.36
CA GLY A 75 -11.89 -3.51 16.12
C GLY A 75 -11.67 -3.42 17.63
N ARG A 76 -12.32 -4.35 18.34
CA ARG A 76 -12.14 -4.57 19.77
C ARG A 76 -11.11 -5.68 19.97
N PHE A 77 -10.02 -5.34 20.66
CA PHE A 77 -8.95 -6.24 21.08
C PHE A 77 -8.99 -6.42 22.61
N GLU A 78 -8.11 -7.26 23.14
CA GLU A 78 -8.09 -7.67 24.56
C GLU A 78 -8.16 -6.48 25.52
N ASP A 79 -7.40 -5.39 25.26
CA ASP A 79 -7.36 -4.22 26.15
C ASP A 79 -8.10 -2.98 25.62
N GLY A 80 -9.00 -3.12 24.63
CA GLY A 80 -9.85 -2.00 24.20
C GLY A 80 -10.22 -1.94 22.72
N ILE A 81 -10.84 -0.83 22.32
CA ILE A 81 -11.18 -0.54 20.92
C ILE A 81 -10.04 0.26 20.29
N GLY A 82 -9.59 -0.14 19.12
CA GLY A 82 -8.56 0.60 18.41
C GLY A 82 -8.13 -0.04 17.11
N ALA A 83 -6.85 0.11 16.77
CA ALA A 83 -6.28 -0.48 15.57
C ALA A 83 -5.13 -1.44 15.90
N LYS A 84 -4.97 -2.44 15.04
CA LYS A 84 -3.81 -3.33 14.98
C LYS A 84 -3.28 -3.33 13.56
N ARG A 85 -1.98 -3.15 13.41
CA ARG A 85 -1.30 -3.08 12.11
C ARG A 85 -0.19 -4.13 12.06
N TYR A 86 -0.08 -4.84 10.94
CA TYR A 86 0.87 -5.95 10.79
C TYR A 86 1.12 -6.29 9.32
N CYS A 87 2.23 -6.99 9.07
CA CYS A 87 2.57 -7.54 7.76
C CYS A 87 1.84 -8.87 7.51
N SER A 88 1.47 -9.13 6.26
CA SER A 88 0.80 -10.37 5.84
C SER A 88 1.33 -10.87 4.50
N SER A 89 1.38 -12.18 4.34
CA SER A 89 1.64 -12.85 3.06
C SER A 89 0.39 -13.02 2.21
N ARG A 90 -0.79 -12.71 2.77
CA ARG A 90 -2.10 -12.86 2.13
C ARG A 90 -2.90 -11.57 2.16
N ASP A 91 -3.64 -11.35 1.09
CA ASP A 91 -4.69 -10.33 1.04
C ASP A 91 -5.85 -10.79 1.94
N LEU A 92 -6.20 -9.98 2.94
CA LEU A 92 -7.31 -10.24 3.84
C LEU A 92 -8.60 -9.51 3.41
N GLY A 93 -8.55 -8.81 2.28
CA GLY A 93 -9.63 -8.04 1.72
C GLY A 93 -9.72 -6.63 2.31
N ASN A 94 -10.84 -5.99 1.97
CA ASN A 94 -11.14 -4.61 2.34
C ASN A 94 -12.63 -4.49 2.69
N TYR A 95 -12.98 -4.71 3.95
CA TYR A 95 -14.37 -4.76 4.40
C TYR A 95 -14.55 -4.26 5.82
N CYS A 96 -15.79 -3.91 6.18
CA CYS A 96 -16.19 -3.57 7.53
C CYS A 96 -17.48 -4.29 7.88
N ASN A 97 -17.52 -4.94 9.03
CA ASN A 97 -18.70 -5.61 9.58
C ASN A 97 -18.99 -5.11 11.00
N TYR A 98 -20.25 -5.19 11.41
CA TYR A 98 -20.63 -5.00 12.81
C TYR A 98 -20.62 -6.36 13.50
N VAL A 99 -19.84 -6.46 14.57
CA VAL A 99 -19.60 -7.71 15.31
C VAL A 99 -20.05 -7.52 16.74
N ARG A 100 -20.82 -8.47 17.26
CA ARG A 100 -21.22 -8.53 18.65
C ARG A 100 -20.44 -9.62 19.37
N ASN A 101 -19.58 -9.23 20.29
CA ASN A 101 -18.83 -10.21 21.07
C ASN A 101 -19.74 -10.84 22.15
N PRO A 102 -19.59 -12.14 22.45
CA PRO A 102 -20.32 -12.77 23.54
C PRO A 102 -20.12 -12.01 24.86
N GLY A 103 -21.23 -11.60 25.49
CA GLY A 103 -21.21 -10.82 26.74
C GLY A 103 -21.37 -9.31 26.57
N ASP A 104 -21.15 -8.77 25.36
CA ASP A 104 -21.31 -7.34 25.09
C ASP A 104 -22.76 -7.00 24.69
N GLN A 105 -23.28 -5.88 25.19
CA GLN A 105 -24.61 -5.34 24.87
C GLN A 105 -24.62 -4.44 23.63
N ILE A 106 -23.45 -4.16 23.07
CA ILE A 106 -23.25 -3.28 21.92
C ILE A 106 -22.53 -4.03 20.81
N GLU A 107 -22.74 -3.56 19.58
CA GLU A 107 -22.01 -4.04 18.41
C GLU A 107 -20.83 -3.12 18.11
N TYR A 108 -19.73 -3.71 17.65
CA TYR A 108 -18.51 -2.99 17.29
C TYR A 108 -18.30 -3.04 15.79
N ARG A 109 -17.93 -1.91 15.20
CA ARG A 109 -17.48 -1.86 13.82
C ARG A 109 -16.06 -2.45 13.75
N SER A 110 -15.91 -3.62 13.13
CA SER A 110 -14.61 -4.19 12.80
C SER A 110 -14.33 -4.03 11.30
N CYS A 111 -13.17 -3.50 10.96
CA CYS A 111 -12.74 -3.30 9.58
C CYS A 111 -11.39 -3.95 9.31
N ILE A 112 -11.26 -4.59 8.16
CA ILE A 112 -9.99 -5.04 7.60
C ILE A 112 -9.69 -4.16 6.39
N PHE A 113 -8.47 -3.62 6.35
CA PHE A 113 -7.91 -2.93 5.20
C PHE A 113 -6.59 -3.59 4.80
N THR A 114 -6.48 -3.94 3.53
CA THR A 114 -5.29 -4.56 2.93
C THR A 114 -4.79 -3.69 1.78
N CYS A 115 -3.48 -3.47 1.75
CA CYS A 115 -2.77 -2.74 0.71
C CYS A 115 -1.37 -3.33 0.51
N ASP A 116 -0.70 -3.00 -0.60
CA ASP A 116 0.50 -3.70 -1.12
C ASP A 116 1.67 -2.76 -1.43
N THR A 117 1.69 -1.55 -0.86
CA THR A 117 2.79 -0.58 -1.00
C THR A 117 3.38 -0.17 0.36
N ASP A 118 4.62 0.29 0.38
CA ASP A 118 5.30 0.63 1.63
C ASP A 118 4.52 1.67 2.47
N GLY A 119 4.28 1.36 3.74
CA GLY A 119 3.61 2.23 4.71
C GLY A 119 2.12 2.47 4.42
N CYS A 120 1.51 1.78 3.46
CA CYS A 120 0.15 2.07 3.01
C CYS A 120 -0.93 1.88 4.09
N ASN A 121 -0.67 1.07 5.13
CA ASN A 121 -1.59 0.83 6.24
C ASN A 121 -1.59 1.95 7.30
N GLY A 122 -0.91 3.07 7.04
CA GLY A 122 -0.96 4.27 7.90
C GLY A 122 -2.21 5.14 7.70
N ALA A 123 -2.69 5.25 6.46
CA ALA A 123 -3.69 6.24 6.08
C ALA A 123 -5.14 5.71 5.99
N SER A 124 -6.08 6.65 5.92
CA SER A 124 -7.44 6.45 5.41
C SER A 124 -7.37 6.17 3.93
N ARG A 125 -8.07 5.11 3.48
CA ARG A 125 -8.25 4.67 2.09
C ARG A 125 -7.97 5.81 1.10
N GLN A 126 -6.74 5.87 0.58
CA GLN A 126 -6.38 6.85 -0.43
C GLN A 126 -7.29 6.56 -1.62
N SER A 127 -8.15 7.51 -1.98
CA SER A 127 -8.87 7.43 -3.26
C SER A 127 -7.79 7.26 -4.33
N THR A 128 -7.75 6.09 -4.96
CA THR A 128 -6.87 5.82 -6.09
C THR A 128 -7.26 6.79 -7.20
N LEU A 129 -6.58 7.94 -7.25
CA LEU A 129 -6.59 8.81 -8.41
C LEU A 129 -6.05 7.94 -9.55
N ASN A 130 -6.89 7.65 -10.54
CA ASN A 130 -6.60 6.80 -11.68
C ASN A 130 -5.30 7.25 -12.37
N SER A 131 -4.17 6.65 -12.00
CA SER A 131 -2.84 6.95 -12.56
C SER A 131 -2.82 6.69 -14.07
N LEU A 132 -3.67 5.77 -14.55
CA LEU A 132 -3.97 5.53 -15.96
C LEU A 132 -4.42 6.79 -16.71
N ALA A 133 -5.25 7.65 -16.11
CA ALA A 133 -5.72 8.87 -16.76
C ALA A 133 -4.59 9.88 -16.96
N ILE A 134 -3.67 9.98 -15.97
CA ILE A 134 -2.50 10.87 -16.04
C ILE A 134 -1.54 10.40 -17.13
N VAL A 135 -1.28 9.10 -17.22
CA VAL A 135 -0.40 8.52 -18.25
C VAL A 135 -0.99 8.71 -19.65
N LEU A 136 -2.29 8.48 -19.84
CA LEU A 136 -2.97 8.68 -21.13
C LEU A 136 -2.92 10.14 -21.59
N LEU A 137 -3.07 11.10 -20.67
CA LEU A 137 -2.96 12.52 -20.98
C LEU A 137 -1.52 12.92 -21.36
N ALA A 138 -0.52 12.37 -20.68
CA ALA A 138 0.89 12.61 -21.02
C ALA A 138 1.26 12.06 -22.41
N VAL A 139 0.81 10.85 -22.73
CA VAL A 139 1.01 10.23 -24.06
C VAL A 139 0.29 11.03 -25.15
N ALA A 140 -0.95 11.47 -24.91
CA ALA A 140 -1.68 12.32 -25.85
C ALA A 140 -0.99 13.69 -26.06
N GLY A 141 -0.41 14.27 -25.01
CA GLY A 141 0.38 15.50 -25.09
C GLY A 141 1.63 15.34 -25.96
N LEU A 142 2.39 14.25 -25.74
CA LEU A 142 3.58 13.91 -26.53
C LEU A 142 3.24 13.59 -27.99
N TRP A 143 2.09 12.97 -28.25
CA TRP A 143 1.62 12.73 -29.62
C TRP A 143 1.31 14.04 -30.35
N ARG A 144 0.69 15.00 -29.66
CA ARG A 144 0.37 16.32 -30.22
C ARG A 144 1.61 17.15 -30.52
N THR A 145 2.68 17.04 -29.72
CA THR A 145 3.94 17.73 -30.00
C THR A 145 4.67 17.09 -31.17
N PHE A 146 4.65 15.76 -31.30
CA PHE A 146 5.23 15.05 -32.44
C PHE A 146 4.56 15.42 -33.76
N GLN A 147 3.22 15.50 -33.81
CA GLN A 147 2.48 15.95 -35.01
C GLN A 147 2.68 17.42 -35.37
N ARG A 148 3.23 18.25 -34.48
CA ARG A 148 3.56 19.66 -34.81
C ARG A 148 4.97 19.84 -35.37
N GLN A 149 5.83 18.82 -35.27
CA GLN A 149 7.22 18.89 -35.75
C GLN A 149 7.45 18.15 -37.08
N HIS A 150 6.43 17.46 -37.59
CA HIS A 150 6.37 16.84 -38.91
C HIS A 150 5.18 17.39 -39.69
#